data_AF-A0AAN9DEP6-F1
#
_entry.id   AF-A0AAN9DEP6-F1
#
_cell.length_a   1.000
_cell.length_b   1.000
_cell.length_c   1.000
_cell.angle_alpha   90.00
_cell.angle_beta   90.00
_cell.angle_gamma   90.00
#
_symmetry.space_group_name_H-M   'P 1'
#
loop_
_entity.id
_entity.type
_entity.pdbx_description
1 polymer ?
#
loop_
_entity_poly.entity_id
_entity_poly.type
_entity_poly.pdbx_seq_one_letter_code
_entity_poly.pdbx_strand_id
1 'polypeptide(L)' 'MLRFLPKAYVLTCEYDVLRDDGLMYVTRLRNAGVDVTHEHYPGGFHGALMLTMWPTDFDIGHRMLDNYVKWLKLNL' A
#
# COMPACT_ATOMS: atom_id res chain seq x y z
N MET A 1 5.46 -7.28 -19.16
CA MET A 1 6.59 -6.32 -19.25
C MET A 1 6.24 -5.16 -18.34
N LEU A 2 6.99 -4.89 -17.26
CA LEU A 2 6.59 -3.90 -16.23
C LEU A 2 6.95 -2.45 -16.57
N ARG A 3 7.80 -2.25 -17.58
CA ARG A 3 8.13 -0.91 -18.09
C ARG A 3 6.90 -0.27 -18.73
N PHE A 4 6.73 1.05 -18.57
CA PHE A 4 5.57 1.84 -19.02
C PHE A 4 4.27 1.66 -18.23
N LEU A 5 4.31 1.07 -17.03
CA LEU A 5 3.17 1.12 -16.13
C LEU A 5 3.02 2.53 -15.53
N PRO A 6 1.79 2.93 -15.15
CA PRO A 6 1.56 4.19 -14.43
C PRO A 6 2.31 4.24 -13.10
N LYS A 7 2.43 5.45 -12.56
CA LYS A 7 2.86 5.67 -11.18
C LYS A 7 2.03 4.79 -10.24
N ALA A 8 2.69 4.11 -9.30
CA ALA A 8 2.05 3.17 -8.40
C ALA A 8 2.19 3.58 -6.93
N TYR A 9 1.12 3.35 -6.18
CA TYR A 9 1.13 3.34 -4.73
C TYR A 9 0.92 1.90 -4.26
N VAL A 10 1.87 1.37 -3.48
CA VAL A 10 1.80 0.03 -2.92
C VAL A 10 1.84 0.13 -1.40
N LEU A 11 0.84 -0.42 -0.72
CA LEU A 11 0.90 -0.62 0.72
C LEU A 11 1.21 -2.09 1.05
N THR A 12 1.93 -2.30 2.15
CA THR A 12 2.18 -3.64 2.70
C THR A 12 1.96 -3.61 4.22
N CYS A 13 1.57 -4.74 4.77
CA CYS A 13 1.29 -4.93 6.18
C CYS A 13 2.31 -5.92 6.78
N GLU A 14 2.71 -5.74 8.04
CA GLU A 14 3.66 -6.64 8.70
C GLU A 14 3.07 -8.04 8.91
N TYR A 15 1.81 -8.11 9.36
CA TYR A 15 1.09 -9.36 9.62
C TYR A 15 0.21 -9.75 8.43
N ASP A 16 0.81 -9.85 7.25
CA ASP A 16 0.14 -10.25 6.01
C ASP A 16 0.99 -11.26 5.24
N VAL A 17 0.39 -12.39 4.87
CA VAL A 17 1.06 -13.45 4.09
C VAL A 17 1.52 -12.95 2.72
N LEU A 18 0.94 -11.86 2.22
CA LEU A 18 1.31 -11.23 0.95
C LEU A 18 2.42 -10.17 1.09
N ARG A 19 2.93 -9.90 2.30
CA ARG A 19 3.91 -8.84 2.55
C ARG A 19 5.12 -8.94 1.62
N ASP A 20 5.73 -10.12 1.57
CA ASP A 20 6.98 -10.32 0.85
C ASP A 20 6.77 -10.33 -0.68
N ASP A 21 5.60 -10.79 -1.15
CA ASP A 21 5.18 -10.66 -2.54
C ASP A 21 4.98 -9.19 -2.95
N GLY A 22 4.40 -8.38 -2.05
CA GLY A 22 4.27 -6.94 -2.22
C GLY A 22 5.63 -6.25 -2.34
N LEU A 23 6.58 -6.59 -1.44
CA LEU A 23 7.96 -6.07 -1.50
C LEU A 23 8.69 -6.50 -2.77
N MET A 24 8.51 -7.75 -3.20
CA MET A 24 9.04 -8.24 -4.47
C MET A 24 8.47 -7.43 -5.65
N TYR A 25 7.17 -7.15 -5.65
CA TYR A 25 6.53 -6.38 -6.73
C TYR A 25 7.02 -4.92 -6.77
N VAL A 26 7.13 -4.26 -5.61
CA VAL A 26 7.73 -2.92 -5.49
C VAL A 26 9.14 -2.89 -6.08
N THR A 27 9.96 -3.88 -5.73
CA THR A 27 11.34 -4.00 -6.24
C THR A 27 11.34 -4.15 -7.76
N ARG A 28 10.48 -5.01 -8.31
CA ARG A 28 10.37 -5.24 -9.76
C ARG A 28 9.88 -4.01 -10.51
N LEU A 29 8.92 -3.25 -9.96
CA LEU A 29 8.44 -2.00 -10.54
C LEU A 29 9.52 -0.93 -10.58
N ARG A 30 10.24 -0.72 -9.46
CA ARG A 30 11.36 0.22 -9.38
C ARG A 30 12.47 -0.13 -10.38
N ASN A 31 12.83 -1.42 -10.46
CA ASN A 31 13.83 -1.90 -11.44
C ASN A 31 13.38 -1.71 -12.90
N ALA A 32 12.07 -1.64 -13.15
CA ALA A 32 11.52 -1.36 -14.47
C ALA A 32 11.37 0.15 -14.78
N GLY A 33 11.81 1.02 -13.88
CA GLY A 33 11.75 2.48 -14.04
C GLY A 33 10.38 3.11 -13.72
N VAL A 34 9.49 2.39 -13.04
CA VAL A 34 8.18 2.92 -12.61
C VAL A 34 8.36 3.76 -11.35
N ASP A 35 7.69 4.92 -11.27
CA ASP A 35 7.61 5.71 -10.04
C ASP A 35 6.70 4.99 -9.04
N VAL A 36 7.28 4.53 -7.92
CA VAL A 36 6.58 3.74 -6.90
C VAL A 36 6.74 4.38 -5.53
N THR A 37 5.61 4.83 -4.97
CA THR A 37 5.48 5.07 -3.53
C THR A 37 5.14 3.76 -2.86
N HIS A 38 5.93 3.37 -1.86
CA HIS A 38 5.70 2.17 -1.07
C HIS A 38 5.62 2.54 0.40
N GLU A 39 4.50 2.18 1.05
CA GLU A 39 4.30 2.34 2.47
C GLU A 39 4.16 0.98 3.16
N HIS A 40 4.91 0.80 4.24
CA HIS A 40 4.84 -0.41 5.05
C HIS A 40 4.30 -0.08 6.44
N TYR A 41 3.35 -0.88 6.91
CA TYR A 41 2.65 -0.67 8.18
C TYR A 41 2.99 -1.77 9.19
N PRO A 42 3.85 -1.49 10.19
CA PRO A 42 4.32 -2.48 11.18
C PRO A 42 3.23 -3.12 12.05
N GLY A 43 2.11 -2.42 12.26
CA GLY A 43 0.93 -2.94 12.96
C GLY A 43 -0.21 -3.37 12.02
N GLY A 44 0.03 -3.34 10.71
CA GLY A 44 -0.95 -3.68 9.70
C GLY A 44 -1.12 -5.18 9.55
N PHE A 45 -2.31 -5.60 9.15
CA PHE A 45 -2.66 -6.98 8.81
C PHE A 45 -3.47 -7.00 7.51
N HIS A 46 -3.66 -8.20 6.95
CA HIS A 46 -4.38 -8.36 5.68
C HIS A 46 -5.79 -7.77 5.74
N GLY A 47 -6.11 -6.88 4.79
CA GLY A 47 -7.43 -6.23 4.69
C GLY A 47 -7.66 -5.03 5.62
N ALA A 48 -6.68 -4.63 6.45
CA ALA A 48 -6.84 -3.54 7.42
C ALA A 48 -7.35 -2.22 6.82
N LEU A 49 -6.95 -1.86 5.59
CA LEU A 49 -7.43 -0.67 4.88
C LEU A 49 -8.96 -0.61 4.72
N MET A 50 -9.63 -1.76 4.64
CA MET A 50 -11.07 -1.86 4.43
C MET A 50 -11.87 -1.86 5.74
N LEU A 51 -11.19 -2.03 6.87
CA LEU A 51 -11.78 -2.19 8.19
C LEU A 51 -11.73 -0.85 8.95
N THR A 52 -12.53 0.10 8.46
CA THR A 52 -12.63 1.48 8.97
C THR A 52 -14.06 1.83 9.39
N MET A 53 -14.86 0.81 9.74
CA MET A 53 -16.25 0.97 10.17
C MET A 53 -16.62 -0.10 11.19
N TRP A 54 -17.61 0.21 12.03
CA TRP A 54 -18.16 -0.73 12.99
C TRP A 54 -18.68 -2.01 12.29
N PRO A 55 -18.41 -3.22 12.81
CA PRO A 55 -17.80 -3.54 14.12
C PRO A 55 -16.26 -3.62 14.12
N THR A 56 -15.60 -3.34 13.00
CA THR A 56 -14.16 -3.51 12.78
C THR A 56 -13.49 -2.16 12.52
N ASP A 57 -13.67 -1.20 13.43
CA ASP A 57 -13.23 0.18 13.26
C ASP A 57 -11.80 0.37 13.77
N PHE A 58 -10.81 -0.08 12.99
CA PHE A 58 -9.42 -0.09 13.45
C PHE A 58 -8.68 1.22 13.11
N ASP A 59 -7.98 1.78 14.10
CA ASP A 59 -7.11 2.96 13.91
C ASP A 59 -6.09 2.80 12.79
N ILE A 60 -5.55 1.58 12.62
CA ILE A 60 -4.58 1.30 11.56
C ILE A 60 -5.22 1.43 10.16
N GLY A 61 -6.49 1.05 10.01
CA GLY A 61 -7.24 1.19 8.76
C GLY A 61 -7.45 2.66 8.40
N HIS A 62 -7.85 3.49 9.37
CA HIS A 62 -7.99 4.94 9.18
C HIS A 62 -6.68 5.59 8.76
N ARG A 63 -5.56 5.28 9.43
CA ARG A 63 -4.24 5.79 9.05
C ARG A 63 -3.84 5.40 7.61
N MET A 64 -4.11 4.15 7.22
CA MET A 64 -3.84 3.67 5.86
C MET A 64 -4.68 4.43 4.82
N LEU A 65 -5.97 4.63 5.11
CA LEU A 65 -6.89 5.35 4.23
C LEU A 65 -6.49 6.82 4.08
N ASP A 66 -6.17 7.48 5.19
CA ASP A 66 -5.74 8.88 5.19
C ASP A 66 -4.46 9.09 4.36
N ASN A 67 -3.47 8.22 4.53
CA ASN A 67 -2.22 8.27 3.76
C ASN A 67 -2.47 7.99 2.27
N TYR A 68 -3.31 7.00 1.94
CA TYR A 68 -3.70 6.71 0.56
C TYR A 68 -4.42 7.89 -0.10
N VAL A 69 -5.40 8.49 0.57
CA VAL A 69 -6.13 9.67 0.08
C VAL A 69 -5.20 10.88 -0.07
N LYS A 70 -4.29 11.09 0.89
CA LYS A 70 -3.27 12.14 0.81
C LYS A 70 -2.38 11.93 -0.41
N TRP A 71 -1.95 10.70 -0.67
CA TRP A 71 -1.14 10.39 -1.84
C TRP A 71 -1.88 10.68 -3.14
N LEU A 72 -3.15 10.29 -3.25
CA LEU A 72 -3.98 10.58 -4.42
C LEU A 72 -4.08 12.09 -4.67
N LYS A 73 -4.37 12.89 -3.63
CA LYS A 73 -4.46 14.36 -3.75
C LYS A 73 -3.16 15.04 -4.20
N LEU A 74 -2.01 14.39 -4.01
CA LEU A 74 -0.70 14.92 -4.41
C LEU A 74 -0.27 14.44 -5.80
N ASN A 75 -0.95 13.44 -6.36
CA ASN A 75 -0.53 12.76 -7.59
C ASN A 75 -1.62 12.69 -8.67
N LEU A 76 -2.80 13.27 -8.42
CA LEU A 76 -3.92 13.49 -9.35
C LEU A 76 -4.26 14.98 -9.39
#